data_AF-B4VPT6-F1
#
_entry.id   AF-B4VPT6-F1
#
_cell.length_a   1.000
_cell.length_b   1.000
_cell.length_c   1.000
_cell.angle_alpha   90.00
_cell.angle_beta   90.00
_cell.angle_gamma   90.00
#
_symmetry.space_group_name_H-M   'P 1'
#
loop_
_entity.id
_entity.type
_entity.pdbx_description
1 polymer ?
#
loop_
_entity_poly.entity_id
_entity_poly.type
_entity_poly.pdbx_seq_one_letter_code
_entity_poly.pdbx_strand_id
1 'polypeptide(L)'
;MSKDMLKWTEYNTWNESDYTLVWSIKTHAFTEAVHCAGKNRFLNDHGQTLIESRGEIRIDPKRIQGVPPLLKNKVASVVEDFLSKKVEPNLLQMSEGVRQYLDQQTIKYKLA
;
A
#
# COMPACT_ATOMS: atom_id res chain seq x y z
N MET A 1 -8.35 6.15 19.06
CA MET A 1 -8.47 5.22 17.91
C MET A 1 -8.11 3.83 18.43
N SER A 2 -8.89 2.79 18.14
CA SER A 2 -8.51 1.42 18.58
C SER A 2 -7.34 0.92 17.72
N LYS A 3 -6.47 0.08 18.30
CA LYS A 3 -5.32 -0.50 17.58
C LYS A 3 -5.72 -1.26 16.31
N ASP A 4 -6.94 -1.80 16.25
CA ASP A 4 -7.40 -2.59 15.12
C ASP A 4 -7.74 -1.74 13.88
N MET A 5 -8.01 -0.43 14.07
CA MET A 5 -8.09 0.51 12.94
C MET A 5 -6.74 0.70 12.24
N LEU A 6 -5.63 0.39 12.92
CA LEU A 6 -4.26 0.60 12.43
C LEU A 6 -3.65 -0.67 11.84
N LYS A 7 -4.39 -1.78 11.80
CA LYS A 7 -3.93 -3.05 11.24
C LYS A 7 -4.54 -3.26 9.87
N TRP A 8 -3.69 -3.65 8.93
CA TRP A 8 -4.11 -4.07 7.61
C TRP A 8 -3.30 -5.27 7.15
N THR A 9 -3.85 -5.97 6.17
CA THR A 9 -3.15 -6.98 5.39
C THR A 9 -2.98 -6.45 3.97
N GLU A 10 -1.77 -6.58 3.44
CA GLU A 10 -1.44 -6.19 2.07
C GLU A 10 -1.29 -7.45 1.20
N TYR A 11 -1.94 -7.45 0.04
CA TYR A 11 -1.84 -8.49 -0.96
C TYR A 11 -1.12 -7.94 -2.18
N ASN A 12 -0.13 -8.69 -2.65
CA ASN A 12 0.81 -8.28 -3.69
C ASN A 12 0.90 -9.36 -4.76
N THR A 13 0.72 -8.98 -6.03
CA THR A 13 0.84 -9.88 -7.18
C THR A 13 1.82 -9.29 -8.19
N TRP A 14 2.95 -9.98 -8.37
CA TRP A 14 4.00 -9.60 -9.31
C TRP A 14 3.74 -10.19 -10.70
N ASN A 15 3.97 -9.37 -11.73
CA ASN A 15 3.96 -9.79 -13.12
C ASN A 15 5.33 -9.51 -13.75
N GLU A 16 6.09 -10.58 -14.00
CA GLU A 16 7.42 -10.52 -14.60
C GLU A 16 7.38 -10.05 -16.05
N SER A 17 6.30 -10.32 -16.78
CA SER A 17 6.22 -10.03 -18.22
C SER A 17 6.19 -8.55 -18.56
N ASP A 18 5.65 -7.72 -17.67
CA ASP A 18 5.52 -6.27 -17.86
C ASP A 18 6.17 -5.45 -16.73
N TYR A 19 6.89 -6.11 -15.81
CA TYR A 19 7.53 -5.51 -14.63
C TYR A 19 6.55 -4.66 -13.80
N THR A 20 5.42 -5.27 -13.44
CA THR A 20 4.40 -4.59 -12.64
C THR A 20 3.98 -5.36 -11.41
N LEU A 21 3.64 -4.60 -10.37
CA LEU A 21 3.10 -5.11 -9.11
C LEU A 21 1.70 -4.56 -8.92
N VAL A 22 0.70 -5.43 -8.85
CA VAL A 22 -0.65 -5.06 -8.43
C VAL A 22 -0.78 -5.32 -6.94
N TRP A 23 -1.24 -4.31 -6.20
CA TRP A 23 -1.36 -4.37 -4.75
C TRP A 23 -2.75 -3.97 -4.27
N SER A 24 -3.15 -4.53 -3.14
CA SER A 24 -4.37 -4.13 -2.43
C SER A 24 -4.20 -4.24 -0.92
N ILE A 25 -4.77 -3.29 -0.20
CA ILE A 25 -4.74 -3.22 1.25
C ILE A 25 -6.14 -3.52 1.78
N LYS A 26 -6.23 -4.51 2.66
CA LYS A 26 -7.44 -4.86 3.40
C LYS A 26 -7.28 -4.44 4.86
N THR A 27 -7.97 -3.37 5.25
CA THR A 27 -8.03 -2.93 6.65
C THR A 27 -8.77 -3.96 7.49
N HIS A 28 -8.34 -4.18 8.73
CA HIS A 28 -9.01 -5.14 9.62
C HIS A 28 -10.31 -4.57 10.21
N ALA A 29 -10.42 -3.24 10.28
CA ALA A 29 -11.67 -2.53 10.55
C ALA A 29 -12.32 -2.07 9.25
N PHE A 30 -13.66 -2.04 9.22
CA PHE A 30 -14.45 -1.49 8.11
C PHE A 30 -14.14 -2.12 6.74
N THR A 31 -13.88 -3.43 6.71
CA THR A 31 -13.45 -4.19 5.51
C THR A 31 -14.33 -3.97 4.29
N GLU A 32 -15.64 -3.85 4.49
CA GLU A 32 -16.61 -3.69 3.39
C GLU A 32 -16.76 -2.24 2.92
N ALA A 33 -16.28 -1.28 3.72
CA ALA A 33 -16.40 0.15 3.46
C ALA A 33 -15.14 0.74 2.83
N VAL A 34 -13.98 0.12 3.02
CA VAL A 34 -12.68 0.64 2.58
C VAL A 34 -12.15 -0.17 1.42
N HIS A 35 -11.85 0.50 0.32
CA HIS A 35 -11.08 -0.03 -0.79
C HIS A 35 -9.80 0.78 -0.94
N CYS A 36 -8.66 0.10 -0.93
CA CYS A 36 -7.36 0.71 -1.17
C CYS A 36 -6.52 -0.24 -2.02
N ALA A 37 -6.18 0.17 -3.23
CA ALA A 37 -5.48 -0.67 -4.19
C ALA A 37 -4.69 0.18 -5.19
N GLY A 38 -3.78 -0.45 -5.91
CA GLY A 38 -3.01 0.23 -6.94
C GLY A 38 -2.10 -0.69 -7.73
N LYS A 39 -1.29 -0.06 -8.56
CA LYS A 39 -0.32 -0.69 -9.44
C LYS A 39 0.99 0.09 -9.41
N ASN A 40 2.10 -0.63 -9.26
CA ASN A 40 3.44 -0.11 -9.44
C ASN A 40 4.00 -0.60 -10.79
N ARG A 41 4.71 0.28 -11.49
CA ARG A 41 5.48 -0.03 -12.71
C ARG A 41 6.95 0.18 -12.39
N PHE A 42 7.77 -0.80 -12.75
CA PHE A 42 9.21 -0.75 -12.53
C PHE A 42 9.86 -0.49 -13.89
N LEU A 43 10.47 0.67 -14.04
CA LEU A 43 11.02 1.15 -15.29
C LEU A 43 12.54 1.23 -15.17
N ASN A 44 13.25 0.86 -16.23
CA ASN A 44 14.68 1.16 -16.34
C ASN A 44 14.84 2.67 -16.63
N ASP A 45 15.56 3.35 -15.76
CA ASP A 45 15.90 4.76 -15.89
C ASP A 45 17.42 4.92 -15.76
N HIS A 46 18.11 4.95 -16.89
CA HIS A 46 19.57 5.13 -16.96
C HIS A 46 20.38 4.18 -16.05
N GLY A 47 19.99 2.90 -15.98
CA GLY A 47 20.66 1.91 -15.12
C GLY A 47 20.22 1.93 -13.66
N GLN A 48 19.25 2.77 -13.31
CA GLN A 48 18.49 2.74 -12.07
C GLN A 48 17.08 2.19 -12.32
N THR A 49 16.37 1.88 -11.24
CA THR A 49 14.95 1.49 -11.31
C THR A 49 14.10 2.65 -10.84
N LEU A 50 13.29 3.22 -11.73
CA LEU A 50 12.23 4.15 -11.38
C LEU A 50 10.96 3.36 -11.09
N ILE A 51 10.38 3.59 -9.90
CA ILE A 51 9.12 2.97 -9.51
C ILE A 51 8.02 4.02 -9.63
N GLU A 52 7.13 3.85 -10.62
CA GLU A 52 5.92 4.66 -10.73
C GLU A 52 4.77 3.96 -10.02
N SER A 53 4.17 4.60 -9.01
CA SER A 53 3.00 4.07 -8.31
C SER A 53 1.75 4.86 -8.65
N ARG A 54 0.66 4.15 -8.93
CA ARG A 54 -0.69 4.72 -9.01
C ARG A 54 -1.64 3.88 -8.18
N GLY A 55 -2.30 4.52 -7.23
CA GLY A 55 -3.29 3.88 -6.38
C GLY A 55 -4.54 4.73 -6.20
N GLU A 56 -5.54 4.12 -5.60
CA GLU A 56 -6.78 4.76 -5.22
C GLU A 56 -7.19 4.37 -3.81
N ILE A 57 -7.88 5.29 -3.14
CA ILE A 57 -8.56 5.06 -1.88
C ILE A 57 -10.03 5.44 -2.11
N ARG A 58 -10.93 4.51 -1.81
CA ARG A 58 -12.38 4.75 -1.88
C ARG A 58 -13.00 4.30 -0.57
N ILE A 59 -13.83 5.15 0.02
CA ILE A 59 -14.54 4.84 1.26
C ILE A 59 -16.04 5.02 1.02
N ASP A 60 -16.83 3.99 1.33
CA ASP A 60 -18.29 4.06 1.35
C ASP A 60 -18.78 4.26 2.79
N PRO A 61 -19.17 5.48 3.20
CA PRO A 61 -19.63 5.74 4.56
C PRO A 61 -20.85 4.89 4.95
N LYS A 62 -21.70 4.52 3.98
CA LYS A 62 -22.93 3.76 4.27
C LYS A 62 -22.62 2.37 4.80
N ARG A 63 -21.52 1.77 4.32
CA ARG A 63 -21.04 0.43 4.70
C ARG A 63 -20.24 0.40 6.00
N ILE A 64 -20.01 1.55 6.63
CA ILE A 64 -19.41 1.60 7.97
C ILE A 64 -20.43 1.04 8.98
N GLN A 65 -20.14 -0.13 9.53
CA GLN A 65 -20.93 -0.79 10.57
C GLN A 65 -20.38 -0.45 11.97
N GLY A 66 -21.23 -0.57 13.00
CA GLY A 66 -20.84 -0.30 14.40
C GLY A 66 -20.64 1.19 14.73
N VAL A 67 -21.04 2.11 13.84
CA VAL A 67 -20.94 3.57 14.03
C VAL A 67 -22.32 4.22 13.85
N PRO A 68 -22.74 5.15 14.73
CA PRO A 68 -23.98 5.92 14.57
C PRO A 68 -24.06 6.64 13.21
N PRO A 69 -25.25 6.69 12.56
CA PRO A 69 -25.39 7.27 11.22
C PRO A 69 -24.82 8.69 11.05
N LEU A 70 -25.03 9.54 12.06
CA LEU A 70 -24.55 10.93 12.07
C LEU A 70 -23.01 11.06 12.07
N LEU A 71 -22.29 10.01 12.46
CA LEU A 71 -20.82 10.01 12.57
C LEU A 71 -20.12 9.31 11.39
N LYS A 72 -20.87 8.63 10.50
CA LYS A 72 -20.29 7.82 9.42
C LYS A 72 -19.36 8.62 8.51
N ASN A 73 -19.76 9.83 8.10
CA ASN A 73 -18.94 10.69 7.24
C ASN A 73 -17.65 11.15 7.95
N LYS A 74 -17.73 11.45 9.25
CA LYS A 74 -16.56 11.85 10.05
C LYS A 74 -15.57 10.69 10.17
N VAL A 75 -16.06 9.48 10.43
CA VAL A 75 -15.21 8.28 10.49
C VAL A 75 -14.58 8.00 9.13
N ALA A 76 -15.34 8.11 8.03
CA ALA A 76 -14.81 7.94 6.68
C ALA A 76 -13.63 8.89 6.40
N SER A 77 -13.79 10.19 6.68
CA SER A 77 -12.72 11.18 6.50
C SER A 77 -11.47 10.87 7.33
N VAL A 78 -11.63 10.40 8.57
CA VAL A 78 -10.48 10.02 9.41
C VAL A 78 -9.75 8.80 8.85
N VAL A 79 -10.49 7.81 8.33
CA VAL A 79 -9.89 6.63 7.69
C VAL A 79 -9.15 7.02 6.41
N GLU A 80 -9.73 7.91 5.59
CA GLU A 80 -9.09 8.41 4.37
C GLU A 80 -7.79 9.16 4.67
N ASP A 81 -7.81 10.08 5.63
CA ASP A 81 -6.63 10.83 6.07
C ASP A 81 -5.55 9.91 6.63
N PHE A 82 -5.96 8.89 7.39
CA PHE A 82 -5.03 7.90 7.91
C PHE A 82 -4.37 7.07 6.80
N LEU A 83 -5.15 6.53 5.87
CA LEU A 83 -4.63 5.68 4.79
C LEU A 83 -3.75 6.48 3.83
N SER A 84 -4.17 7.67 3.42
CA SER A 84 -3.38 8.52 2.51
C SER A 84 -2.00 8.86 3.11
N LYS A 85 -1.92 9.14 4.42
CA LYS A 85 -0.66 9.40 5.13
C LYS A 85 0.21 8.17 5.36
N LYS A 86 -0.30 6.96 5.12
CA LYS A 86 0.41 5.70 5.39
C LYS A 86 0.83 4.93 4.15
N VAL A 87 0.04 5.00 3.08
CA VAL A 87 0.31 4.25 1.83
C VAL A 87 1.63 4.67 1.20
N GLU A 88 1.86 5.97 1.01
CA GLU A 88 3.09 6.47 0.39
C GLU A 88 4.35 6.08 1.20
N PRO A 89 4.43 6.35 2.52
CA PRO A 89 5.57 5.90 3.31
C PRO A 89 5.78 4.37 3.31
N ASN A 90 4.72 3.58 3.24
CA ASN A 90 4.81 2.12 3.15
C ASN A 90 5.47 1.69 1.83
N LEU A 91 5.06 2.28 0.70
CA LEU A 91 5.64 2.01 -0.62
C LEU A 91 7.11 2.42 -0.69
N LEU A 92 7.48 3.56 -0.08
CA LEU A 92 8.88 4.00 0.01
C LEU A 92 9.72 3.04 0.87
N GLN A 93 9.22 2.62 2.04
CA GLN A 93 9.93 1.66 2.89
C GLN A 93 10.11 0.30 2.22
N MET A 94 9.10 -0.17 1.49
CA MET A 94 9.22 -1.40 0.70
C MET A 94 10.33 -1.26 -0.35
N SER A 95 10.35 -0.16 -1.10
CA SER A 95 11.36 0.11 -2.14
C SER A 95 12.78 0.13 -1.56
N GLU A 96 12.93 0.76 -0.39
CA GLU A 96 14.20 0.79 0.34
C GLU A 96 14.63 -0.61 0.84
N GLY A 97 13.70 -1.41 1.36
CA GLY A 97 13.98 -2.79 1.77
C GLY A 97 14.43 -3.67 0.60
N VAL A 98 13.80 -3.52 -0.57
CA VAL A 98 14.22 -4.21 -1.80
C VAL A 98 15.63 -3.79 -2.20
N ARG A 99 15.92 -2.48 -2.21
CA ARG A 99 17.26 -1.95 -2.51
C ARG A 99 18.32 -2.56 -1.58
N GLN A 100 18.09 -2.53 -0.28
CA GLN A 100 18.99 -3.11 0.73
C GLN A 100 19.22 -4.61 0.51
N TYR A 101 18.17 -5.37 0.19
CA TYR A 101 18.30 -6.79 -0.12
C TYR A 101 19.16 -7.02 -1.36
N LEU A 102 18.92 -6.29 -2.45
CA LEU A 102 19.68 -6.40 -3.70
C LEU A 102 21.15 -5.99 -3.52
N ASP A 103 21.43 -4.96 -2.72
CA ASP A 103 22.80 -4.55 -2.38
C ASP A 103 23.55 -5.70 -1.68
N GLN A 104 22.90 -6.35 -0.71
CA GLN A 104 23.48 -7.51 -0.02
C GLN A 104 23.72 -8.70 -0.95
N GLN A 105 22.82 -8.98 -1.89
CA GLN A 105 23.02 -10.05 -2.88
C GLN A 105 24.16 -9.72 -3.84
N THR A 106 24.22 -8.47 -4.33
CA THR A 106 25.27 -8.01 -5.24
C THR A 106 26.66 -8.12 -4.59
N ILE A 107 26.78 -7.81 -3.30
CA ILE A 107 28.02 -7.99 -2.53
C ILE A 107 28.40 -9.48 -2.48
N LYS A 108 27.44 -10.38 -2.22
CA LYS A 108 27.71 -11.83 -2.19
C LYS A 108 28.22 -12.36 -3.53
N TYR A 109 27.65 -11.90 -4.66
CA TYR A 109 28.09 -12.33 -6.00
C TYR A 109 29.44 -11.73 -6.43
N LYS A 110 29.89 -10.62 -5.83
CA LYS A 110 31.24 -10.06 -6.07
C LYS A 110 32.35 -10.72 -5.26
N LEU A 111 31.98 -11.44 -4.19
CA LEU A 111 32.91 -12.11 -3.27
C LEU A 111 32.96 -13.64 -3.46
N ALA A 112 32.12 -14.19 -4.35
CA ALA A 112 32.12 -15.58 -4.79
C ALA A 112 32.79 -15.70 -6.16
#